data_AF-A0A496QP10-F1
#
_entry.id   AF-A0A496QP10-F1
#
_cell.length_a   1.000
_cell.length_b   1.000
_cell.length_c   1.000
_cell.angle_alpha   90.00
_cell.angle_beta   90.00
_cell.angle_gamma   90.00
#
_symmetry.space_group_name_H-M   'P 1'
#
loop_
_entity.id
_entity.type
_entity.pdbx_description
1 polymer ?
#
loop_
_entity_poly.entity_id
_entity_poly.type
_entity_poly.pdbx_seq_one_letter_code
_entity_poly.pdbx_strand_id
1 'polypeptide(L)'
;MESLKKVLHANSFTLFLAASFVLFVVPFSLFSEGVREEGALQMELMKAFKDNYLSCHGSEPQYPLLGTKLAYEHSGHYLGFEKHAQNSYYANGRGCQQCHTNERFIEYVSTGSVDAESYVANPSQPGCYTCHAPHERGDFSLRTTATVILVDGTTFDKGAGNLCANCHQARSRATDLVKPTPANRIAPYWGPHHGPEADLLLGTNGYEYPGKSYSSTPHGRIIADSCVTCHMTLPEGRYSLSPEVG
;
A
#
# COMPACT_ATOMS: atom_id res chain seq x y z
N MET A 1 74.34 -13.71 -61.38
CA MET A 1 74.70 -13.23 -60.03
C MET A 1 74.23 -11.78 -59.92
N GLU A 2 73.52 -11.48 -58.83
CA GLU A 2 73.17 -10.13 -58.34
C GLU A 2 72.08 -9.34 -59.09
N SER A 3 70.83 -9.67 -58.76
CA SER A 3 69.70 -8.75 -58.81
C SER A 3 69.32 -8.31 -57.38
N LEU A 4 68.83 -7.07 -57.23
CA LEU A 4 68.09 -6.55 -56.07
C LEU A 4 68.85 -6.42 -54.74
N LYS A 5 69.65 -5.36 -54.55
CA LYS A 5 69.93 -4.78 -53.21
C LYS A 5 70.27 -3.28 -53.25
N LYS A 6 69.38 -2.44 -53.79
CA LYS A 6 69.41 -0.98 -53.56
C LYS A 6 68.01 -0.42 -53.75
N VAL A 7 67.22 -0.39 -52.69
CA VAL A 7 66.14 0.58 -52.35
C VAL A 7 65.48 -0.04 -51.13
N LEU A 8 65.77 0.52 -49.96
CA LEU A 8 65.11 0.32 -48.66
C LEU A 8 66.23 0.52 -47.66
N HIS A 9 66.33 1.72 -47.09
CA HIS A 9 66.76 2.03 -45.74
C HIS A 9 66.87 3.55 -45.68
N ALA A 10 66.23 4.13 -44.67
CA ALA A 10 66.14 5.56 -44.35
C ALA A 10 64.96 6.33 -44.98
N ASN A 11 63.72 5.87 -44.75
CA ASN A 11 62.57 6.77 -44.61
C ASN A 11 61.50 6.19 -43.65
N SER A 12 61.94 5.42 -42.65
CA SER A 12 61.04 4.68 -41.74
C SER A 12 60.91 5.30 -40.35
N PHE A 13 61.67 6.37 -40.04
CA PHE A 13 61.71 6.94 -38.68
C PHE A 13 60.67 8.05 -38.45
N THR A 14 60.11 8.64 -39.51
CA THR A 14 59.18 9.77 -39.39
C THR A 14 57.71 9.37 -39.54
N LEU A 15 57.40 8.17 -40.03
CA LEU A 15 56.01 7.70 -40.20
C LEU A 15 55.44 6.99 -38.97
N PHE A 16 56.28 6.55 -38.03
CA PHE A 16 55.83 5.83 -36.83
C PHE A 16 55.31 6.74 -35.70
N LEU A 17 55.67 8.03 -35.69
CA LEU A 17 55.19 8.97 -34.67
C LEU A 17 53.79 9.54 -34.96
N ALA A 18 53.38 9.65 -36.23
CA ALA A 18 52.07 10.20 -36.58
C ALA A 18 50.93 9.16 -36.49
N ALA A 19 51.19 7.89 -36.79
CA ALA A 19 50.19 6.83 -36.73
C ALA A 19 49.86 6.37 -35.29
N SER A 20 50.76 6.62 -34.33
CA SER A 20 50.55 6.26 -32.92
C SER A 20 49.67 7.28 -32.18
N PHE A 21 49.48 8.48 -32.73
CA PHE A 21 48.63 9.51 -32.11
C PHE A 21 47.14 9.36 -32.46
N VAL A 22 46.79 8.74 -33.59
CA VAL A 22 45.38 8.61 -34.02
C VAL A 22 44.65 7.44 -33.34
N LEU A 23 45.39 6.42 -32.87
CA LEU A 23 44.81 5.28 -32.16
C LEU A 23 44.57 5.53 -30.66
N PHE A 24 45.04 6.64 -30.10
CA PHE A 24 44.85 6.99 -28.68
C PHE A 24 43.79 8.06 -28.42
N VAL A 25 43.23 8.69 -29.45
CA VAL A 25 42.14 9.68 -29.28
C VAL A 25 40.76 9.02 -29.26
N VAL A 26 40.60 7.84 -29.87
CA VAL A 26 39.30 7.14 -29.96
C VAL A 26 38.95 6.22 -28.77
N PRO A 27 39.84 5.78 -27.85
CA PRO A 27 39.37 5.10 -26.65
C PRO A 27 39.00 6.06 -25.52
N PHE A 28 39.51 7.29 -25.47
CA PHE A 28 39.25 8.19 -24.33
C PHE A 28 37.85 8.83 -24.37
N SER A 29 37.35 9.20 -25.55
CA SER A 29 36.01 9.78 -25.70
C SER A 29 34.92 8.78 -25.31
N LEU A 30 35.00 7.55 -25.85
CA LEU A 30 34.07 6.45 -25.54
C LEU A 30 34.19 5.97 -24.08
N PHE A 31 35.40 5.92 -23.50
CA PHE A 31 35.55 5.69 -22.06
C PHE A 31 34.97 6.84 -21.24
N SER A 32 35.18 8.09 -21.65
CA SER A 32 34.68 9.26 -20.91
C SER A 32 33.16 9.37 -21.00
N GLU A 33 32.56 8.98 -22.12
CA GLU A 33 31.12 8.90 -22.32
C GLU A 33 30.54 7.79 -21.46
N GLY A 34 31.12 6.59 -21.47
CA GLY A 34 30.72 5.48 -20.59
C GLY A 34 30.85 5.82 -19.10
N VAL A 35 31.96 6.44 -18.67
CA VAL A 35 32.16 6.90 -17.29
C VAL A 35 31.20 8.05 -16.91
N ARG A 36 30.85 8.92 -17.86
CA ARG A 36 29.84 9.98 -17.62
C ARG A 36 28.43 9.41 -17.54
N GLU A 37 28.11 8.39 -18.31
CA GLU A 37 26.81 7.70 -18.31
C GLU A 37 26.65 6.86 -17.02
N GLU A 38 27.69 6.12 -16.61
CA GLU A 38 27.75 5.44 -15.31
C GLU A 38 27.66 6.42 -14.14
N GLY A 39 28.37 7.55 -14.21
CA GLY A 39 28.31 8.60 -13.19
C GLY A 39 26.94 9.28 -13.11
N ALA A 40 26.28 9.50 -14.24
CA ALA A 40 24.92 10.04 -14.28
C ALA A 40 23.91 9.04 -13.69
N LEU A 41 24.01 7.76 -14.06
CA LEU A 41 23.18 6.69 -13.52
C LEU A 41 23.38 6.52 -12.01
N GLN A 42 24.62 6.58 -11.52
CA GLN A 42 24.91 6.49 -10.09
C GLN A 42 24.33 7.71 -9.34
N MET A 43 24.40 8.90 -9.91
CA MET A 43 23.84 10.11 -9.31
C MET A 43 22.30 10.08 -9.31
N GLU A 44 21.68 9.54 -10.35
CA GLU A 44 20.24 9.33 -10.44
C GLU A 44 19.76 8.27 -9.44
N LEU A 45 20.50 7.16 -9.28
CA LEU A 45 20.23 6.13 -8.28
C LEU A 45 20.36 6.67 -6.85
N MET A 46 21.40 7.47 -6.58
CA MET A 46 21.58 8.10 -5.28
C MET A 46 20.48 9.12 -4.97
N LYS A 47 20.00 9.85 -5.99
CA LYS A 47 18.86 10.75 -5.86
C LYS A 47 17.58 9.95 -5.58
N ALA A 48 17.30 8.89 -6.33
CA ALA A 48 16.14 8.02 -6.10
C ALA A 48 16.17 7.35 -4.72
N PHE A 49 17.35 6.92 -4.27
CA PHE A 49 17.54 6.39 -2.91
C PHE A 49 17.25 7.45 -1.85
N LYS A 50 17.75 8.68 -2.04
CA LYS A 50 17.48 9.78 -1.10
C LYS A 50 15.99 10.15 -1.05
N ASP A 51 15.37 10.31 -2.21
CA ASP A 51 13.99 10.79 -2.32
C ASP A 51 12.97 9.75 -1.80
N ASN A 52 13.25 8.45 -1.97
CA ASN A 52 12.32 7.37 -1.59
C ASN A 52 12.66 6.70 -0.25
N TYR A 53 13.94 6.36 0.00
CA TYR A 53 14.33 5.60 1.19
C TYR A 53 14.66 6.54 2.35
N LEU A 54 15.51 7.55 2.14
CA LEU A 54 15.92 8.46 3.22
C LEU A 54 14.81 9.43 3.64
N SER A 55 13.82 9.69 2.80
CA SER A 55 12.60 10.41 3.21
C SER A 55 11.82 9.67 4.32
N CYS A 56 12.00 8.36 4.44
CA CYS A 56 11.35 7.51 5.44
C CYS A 56 12.30 7.03 6.55
N HIS A 57 13.57 6.77 6.21
CA HIS A 57 14.57 6.14 7.08
C HIS A 57 15.81 7.01 7.36
N GLY A 58 15.82 8.26 6.90
CA GLY A 58 16.90 9.20 7.14
C GLY A 58 16.92 9.74 8.58
N SER A 59 17.98 10.47 8.91
CA SER A 59 18.09 11.20 10.19
C SER A 59 17.07 12.33 10.32
N GLU A 60 16.55 12.82 9.19
CA GLU A 60 15.51 13.84 9.09
C GLU A 60 14.38 13.30 8.21
N PRO A 61 13.59 12.33 8.71
CA PRO A 61 12.53 11.74 7.90
C PRO A 61 11.42 12.77 7.65
N GLN A 62 10.89 12.77 6.43
CA GLN A 62 9.76 13.61 6.04
C GLN A 62 8.48 13.22 6.78
N TYR A 63 8.32 11.94 7.09
CA TYR A 63 7.11 11.39 7.70
C TYR A 63 7.32 11.13 9.21
N PRO A 64 6.38 11.53 10.09
CA PRO A 64 6.48 11.34 11.54
C PRO A 64 6.11 9.89 11.96
N LEU A 65 6.76 8.89 11.37
CA LEU A 65 6.37 7.48 11.48
C LEU A 65 6.32 6.96 12.92
N LEU A 66 7.20 7.45 13.81
CA LEU A 66 7.19 7.06 15.21
C LEU A 66 5.88 7.49 15.90
N GLY A 67 5.44 8.73 15.70
CA GLY A 67 4.19 9.23 16.28
C GLY A 67 2.98 8.48 15.73
N THR A 68 2.93 8.25 14.42
CA THR A 68 1.87 7.47 13.79
C THR A 68 1.84 6.02 14.28
N LYS A 69 3.01 5.40 14.47
CA LYS A 69 3.14 4.05 15.03
C LYS A 69 2.55 3.98 16.43
N LEU A 70 2.85 4.94 17.31
CA LEU A 70 2.30 4.94 18.67
C LEU A 70 0.77 5.02 18.70
N ALA A 71 0.17 5.83 17.81
CA ALA A 71 -1.29 5.87 17.67
C ALA A 71 -1.85 4.54 17.13
N TYR A 72 -1.17 3.94 16.15
CA TYR A 72 -1.54 2.63 15.60
C TYR A 72 -1.48 1.51 16.63
N GLU A 73 -0.48 1.49 17.52
CA GLU A 73 -0.34 0.48 18.58
C GLU A 73 -1.50 0.48 19.60
N HIS A 74 -2.28 1.56 19.66
CA HIS A 74 -3.49 1.65 20.49
C HIS A 74 -4.78 1.38 19.71
N SER A 75 -4.68 1.13 18.40
CA SER A 75 -5.83 0.87 17.54
C SER A 75 -6.28 -0.59 17.59
N GLY A 76 -7.55 -0.83 17.24
CA GLY A 76 -8.08 -2.19 17.08
C GLY A 76 -7.39 -2.98 15.96
N HIS A 77 -6.79 -2.31 14.97
CA HIS A 77 -6.00 -2.97 13.92
C HIS A 77 -4.74 -3.62 14.47
N TYR A 78 -4.07 -2.99 15.45
CA TYR A 78 -2.90 -3.58 16.10
C TYR A 78 -3.28 -4.60 17.19
N LEU A 79 -4.23 -4.23 18.05
CA LEU A 79 -4.59 -5.00 19.24
C LEU A 79 -5.38 -6.28 18.91
N GLY A 80 -6.02 -6.33 17.74
CA GLY A 80 -6.85 -7.45 17.33
C GLY A 80 -8.06 -7.65 18.24
N PHE A 81 -8.70 -8.82 18.09
CA PHE A 81 -9.87 -9.17 18.91
C PHE A 81 -9.51 -9.46 20.37
N GLU A 82 -8.36 -10.10 20.63
CA GLU A 82 -7.98 -10.55 21.98
C GLU A 82 -7.26 -9.49 22.82
N LYS A 83 -7.09 -8.25 22.33
CA LYS A 83 -6.44 -7.10 22.98
C LYS A 83 -5.04 -7.34 23.58
N HIS A 84 -4.49 -8.55 23.45
CA HIS A 84 -3.27 -9.01 24.12
C HIS A 84 -2.34 -9.83 23.21
N ALA A 85 -2.71 -10.04 21.94
CA ALA A 85 -1.90 -10.80 20.98
C ALA A 85 -1.84 -10.12 19.61
N GLN A 86 -0.62 -9.80 19.17
CA GLN A 86 -0.31 -9.13 17.90
C GLN A 86 -0.22 -10.12 16.73
N ASN A 87 -1.05 -11.16 16.73
CA ASN A 87 -1.08 -12.14 15.65
C ASN A 87 -2.50 -12.32 15.13
N SER A 88 -2.62 -12.59 13.84
CA SER A 88 -3.91 -12.71 13.15
C SER A 88 -4.41 -14.14 13.03
N TYR A 89 -3.88 -15.07 13.83
CA TYR A 89 -4.25 -16.48 13.78
C TYR A 89 -5.77 -16.71 13.94
N TYR A 90 -6.42 -15.94 14.82
CA TYR A 90 -7.85 -16.08 15.12
C TYR A 90 -8.77 -15.90 13.91
N ALA A 91 -8.31 -15.26 12.84
CA ALA A 91 -9.07 -14.96 11.64
C ALA A 91 -8.33 -15.39 10.36
N ASN A 92 -7.37 -16.32 10.45
CA ASN A 92 -6.54 -16.78 9.34
C ASN A 92 -7.17 -17.98 8.61
N GLY A 93 -8.28 -17.73 7.90
CA GLY A 93 -8.99 -18.75 7.11
C GLY A 93 -10.48 -18.43 6.97
N ARG A 94 -11.17 -19.21 6.12
CA ARG A 94 -12.62 -19.09 5.85
C ARG A 94 -13.06 -17.72 5.32
N GLY A 95 -12.17 -17.08 4.56
CA GLY A 95 -12.34 -15.74 4.01
C GLY A 95 -12.17 -14.60 5.03
N CYS A 96 -12.01 -14.90 6.33
CA CYS A 96 -11.77 -13.87 7.35
C CYS A 96 -10.39 -13.21 7.16
N GLN A 97 -9.45 -13.94 6.57
CA GLN A 97 -8.09 -13.51 6.35
C GLN A 97 -8.00 -12.30 5.42
N GLN A 98 -8.95 -12.14 4.49
CA GLN A 98 -9.01 -10.99 3.58
C GLN A 98 -8.92 -9.65 4.33
N CYS A 99 -9.61 -9.53 5.46
CA CYS A 99 -9.68 -8.29 6.23
C CYS A 99 -8.78 -8.30 7.47
N HIS A 100 -8.51 -9.49 8.03
CA HIS A 100 -7.80 -9.63 9.30
C HIS A 100 -6.34 -10.03 9.15
N THR A 101 -5.83 -10.18 7.93
CA THR A 101 -4.39 -10.37 7.69
C THR A 101 -3.89 -9.34 6.69
N ASN A 102 -2.73 -8.75 6.95
CA ASN A 102 -2.06 -7.85 6.02
C ASN A 102 -1.82 -8.54 4.67
N GLU A 103 -1.34 -9.78 4.70
CA GLU A 103 -0.92 -10.51 3.50
C GLU A 103 -2.09 -10.73 2.53
N ARG A 104 -3.25 -11.14 3.05
CA ARG A 104 -4.42 -11.46 2.21
C ARG A 104 -5.20 -10.23 1.83
N PHE A 105 -5.13 -9.15 2.60
CA PHE A 105 -5.63 -7.86 2.13
C PHE A 105 -4.86 -7.37 0.91
N ILE A 106 -3.52 -7.47 0.93
CA ILE A 106 -2.68 -7.10 -0.21
C ILE A 106 -3.00 -7.98 -1.43
N GLU A 107 -3.15 -9.29 -1.23
CA GLU A 107 -3.60 -10.22 -2.28
C GLU A 107 -4.98 -9.83 -2.82
N TYR A 108 -5.93 -9.53 -1.94
CA TYR A 108 -7.29 -9.13 -2.32
C TYR A 108 -7.28 -7.87 -3.18
N VAL A 109 -6.57 -6.82 -2.76
CA VAL A 109 -6.53 -5.55 -3.50
C VAL A 109 -5.81 -5.71 -4.85
N SER A 110 -4.85 -6.64 -4.96
CA SER A 110 -4.11 -6.86 -6.21
C SER A 110 -4.84 -7.78 -7.19
N THR A 111 -5.59 -8.77 -6.70
CA THR A 111 -6.21 -9.81 -7.54
C THR A 111 -7.73 -9.77 -7.58
N GLY A 112 -8.37 -9.06 -6.65
CA GLY A 112 -9.81 -9.01 -6.46
C GLY A 112 -10.40 -10.18 -5.65
N SER A 113 -9.59 -11.14 -5.20
CA SER A 113 -10.08 -12.30 -4.44
C SER A 113 -9.03 -12.89 -3.51
N VAL A 114 -9.47 -13.72 -2.57
CA VAL A 114 -8.61 -14.52 -1.69
C VAL A 114 -9.18 -15.93 -1.64
N ASP A 115 -8.32 -16.95 -1.72
CA ASP A 115 -8.74 -18.32 -1.48
C ASP A 115 -9.11 -18.50 0.00
N ALA A 116 -10.42 -18.65 0.24
CA ALA A 116 -11.02 -18.77 1.55
C ALA A 116 -10.53 -20.00 2.33
N GLU A 117 -10.16 -21.10 1.66
CA GLU A 117 -9.75 -22.35 2.30
C GLU A 117 -8.26 -22.37 2.66
N SER A 118 -7.48 -21.45 2.08
CA SER A 118 -6.05 -21.31 2.39
C SER A 118 -5.79 -20.41 3.60
N TYR A 119 -4.61 -20.55 4.19
CA TYR A 119 -4.14 -19.74 5.32
C TYR A 119 -2.75 -19.17 5.06
N VAL A 120 -2.35 -18.16 5.81
CA VAL A 120 -0.98 -17.60 5.81
C VAL A 120 -0.19 -18.28 6.91
N ALA A 121 1.00 -18.81 6.62
CA ALA A 121 1.79 -19.54 7.63
C ALA A 121 2.17 -18.66 8.85
N ASN A 122 2.50 -17.39 8.59
CA ASN A 122 2.82 -16.38 9.61
C ASN A 122 1.94 -15.15 9.39
N PRO A 123 0.66 -15.18 9.81
CA PRO A 123 -0.29 -14.11 9.53
C PRO A 123 0.03 -12.89 10.39
N SER A 124 0.08 -11.70 9.76
CA SER A 124 0.28 -10.45 10.50
C SER A 124 -1.00 -9.61 10.53
N GLN A 125 -1.14 -8.83 11.61
CA GLN A 125 -2.26 -7.90 11.78
C GLN A 125 -2.28 -6.83 10.68
N PRO A 126 -3.46 -6.29 10.31
CA PRO A 126 -3.56 -5.12 9.46
C PRO A 126 -2.69 -4.00 10.03
N GLY A 127 -1.65 -3.60 9.31
CA GLY A 127 -0.65 -2.63 9.75
C GLY A 127 -0.41 -1.53 8.74
N CYS A 128 0.69 -0.79 8.91
CA CYS A 128 1.03 0.35 8.07
C CYS A 128 0.99 0.00 6.57
N TYR A 129 1.57 -1.16 6.22
CA TYR A 129 1.68 -1.60 4.82
C TYR A 129 0.40 -2.23 4.27
N THR A 130 -0.59 -2.51 5.11
CA THR A 130 -1.92 -2.91 4.65
C THR A 130 -2.58 -1.72 3.95
N CYS A 131 -2.47 -0.54 4.56
CA CYS A 131 -3.08 0.68 4.07
C CYS A 131 -2.20 1.47 3.11
N HIS A 132 -0.88 1.45 3.28
CA HIS A 132 0.08 2.23 2.50
C HIS A 132 1.01 1.34 1.67
N ALA A 133 1.49 1.86 0.54
CA ALA A 133 2.36 1.12 -0.40
C ALA A 133 3.71 1.84 -0.65
N PRO A 134 4.53 2.08 0.41
CA PRO A 134 5.72 2.91 0.31
C PRO A 134 6.84 2.32 -0.53
N HIS A 135 6.91 1.00 -0.66
CA HIS A 135 7.95 0.37 -1.47
C HIS A 135 7.54 0.16 -2.92
N GLU A 136 6.24 0.32 -3.22
CA GLU A 136 5.71 0.28 -4.57
C GLU A 136 5.67 1.68 -5.20
N ARG A 137 5.57 2.74 -4.39
CA ARG A 137 5.34 4.11 -4.87
C ARG A 137 6.38 5.14 -4.42
N GLY A 138 7.24 4.80 -3.46
CA GLY A 138 8.21 5.74 -2.90
C GLY A 138 7.61 6.77 -1.93
N ASP A 139 6.33 6.62 -1.55
CA ASP A 139 5.62 7.52 -0.65
C ASP A 139 4.59 6.78 0.23
N PHE A 140 4.01 7.45 1.23
CA PHE A 140 2.93 6.87 2.04
C PHE A 140 1.54 7.06 1.42
N SER A 141 1.40 7.04 0.09
CA SER A 141 0.07 7.06 -0.53
C SER A 141 -0.71 5.77 -0.23
N LEU A 142 -2.05 5.87 -0.27
CA LEU A 142 -2.95 4.77 0.06
C LEU A 142 -2.89 3.66 -0.99
N ARG A 143 -2.70 2.41 -0.55
CA ARG A 143 -2.59 1.21 -1.40
C ARG A 143 -3.72 1.10 -2.42
N THR A 144 -4.94 1.47 -2.04
CA THR A 144 -6.05 1.61 -2.97
C THR A 144 -6.98 2.73 -2.55
N THR A 145 -7.56 3.40 -3.54
CA THR A 145 -8.71 4.30 -3.41
C THR A 145 -9.82 3.88 -4.38
N ALA A 146 -9.70 2.70 -4.97
CA ALA A 146 -10.66 2.18 -5.94
C ALA A 146 -12.03 2.01 -5.29
N THR A 147 -13.07 2.36 -6.03
CA THR A 147 -14.46 2.18 -5.64
C THR A 147 -14.74 0.73 -5.22
N VAL A 148 -15.51 0.56 -4.13
CA VAL A 148 -15.89 -0.75 -3.60
C VAL A 148 -17.36 -1.02 -3.92
N ILE A 149 -17.67 -2.22 -4.42
CA ILE A 149 -19.05 -2.70 -4.49
C ILE A 149 -19.34 -3.45 -3.20
N LEU A 150 -20.24 -2.92 -2.37
CA LEU A 150 -20.65 -3.54 -1.13
C LEU A 150 -21.42 -4.85 -1.40
N VAL A 151 -21.51 -5.73 -0.40
CA VAL A 151 -22.20 -7.02 -0.55
C VAL A 151 -23.67 -6.90 -0.97
N ASP A 152 -24.34 -5.80 -0.61
CA ASP A 152 -25.70 -5.50 -1.05
C ASP A 152 -25.80 -4.98 -2.50
N GLY A 153 -24.67 -4.82 -3.18
CA GLY A 153 -24.54 -4.30 -4.54
C GLY A 153 -24.42 -2.78 -4.61
N THR A 154 -24.49 -2.07 -3.49
CA THR A 154 -24.35 -0.63 -3.45
C THR A 154 -22.91 -0.23 -3.77
N THR A 155 -22.75 0.80 -4.60
CA THR A 155 -21.43 1.35 -4.91
C THR A 155 -20.99 2.32 -3.80
N PHE A 156 -19.86 2.02 -3.17
CA PHE A 156 -19.17 2.90 -2.23
C PHE A 156 -18.01 3.60 -2.94
N ASP A 157 -18.25 4.86 -3.31
CA ASP A 157 -17.24 5.75 -3.88
C ASP A 157 -17.15 7.05 -3.09
N LYS A 158 -16.19 7.09 -2.17
CA LYS A 158 -15.97 8.13 -1.16
C LYS A 158 -14.49 8.48 -1.01
N GLY A 159 -13.73 8.45 -2.11
CA GLY A 159 -12.32 8.86 -2.12
C GLY A 159 -11.44 7.99 -1.25
N ALA A 160 -10.65 8.60 -0.36
CA ALA A 160 -9.70 7.87 0.49
C ALA A 160 -10.37 6.83 1.41
N GLY A 161 -11.62 7.05 1.84
CA GLY A 161 -12.36 6.10 2.65
C GLY A 161 -12.75 4.80 1.93
N ASN A 162 -12.60 4.74 0.60
CA ASN A 162 -12.79 3.50 -0.16
C ASN A 162 -11.86 2.38 0.34
N LEU A 163 -10.66 2.73 0.81
CA LEU A 163 -9.74 1.76 1.43
C LEU A 163 -10.40 1.04 2.60
N CYS A 164 -11.06 1.79 3.50
CA CYS A 164 -11.70 1.27 4.70
C CYS A 164 -12.89 0.34 4.37
N ALA A 165 -13.67 0.70 3.34
CA ALA A 165 -14.86 -0.03 2.91
C ALA A 165 -14.56 -1.44 2.36
N ASN A 166 -13.30 -1.74 2.00
CA ASN A 166 -12.91 -3.11 1.63
C ASN A 166 -13.11 -4.11 2.79
N CYS A 167 -12.98 -3.64 4.03
CA CYS A 167 -13.10 -4.46 5.23
C CYS A 167 -14.33 -4.12 6.08
N HIS A 168 -14.60 -2.82 6.26
CA HIS A 168 -15.69 -2.30 7.09
C HIS A 168 -17.02 -2.27 6.35
N GLN A 169 -17.42 -3.44 5.87
CA GLN A 169 -18.70 -3.68 5.23
C GLN A 169 -19.32 -4.97 5.75
N ALA A 170 -20.63 -5.09 5.61
CA ALA A 170 -21.32 -6.33 5.94
C ALA A 170 -20.82 -7.49 5.06
N ARG A 171 -20.67 -8.68 5.65
CA ARG A 171 -20.33 -9.92 4.92
C ARG A 171 -21.53 -10.63 4.30
N SER A 172 -22.73 -10.08 4.44
CA SER A 172 -23.98 -10.70 3.99
C SER A 172 -25.00 -9.62 3.71
N ARG A 173 -25.93 -9.90 2.79
CA ARG A 173 -27.08 -9.02 2.55
C ARG A 173 -28.07 -9.18 3.69
N ALA A 174 -28.56 -8.10 4.25
CA ALA A 174 -29.60 -8.11 5.26
C ALA A 174 -30.84 -8.91 4.82
N THR A 175 -31.24 -8.79 3.55
CA THR A 175 -32.36 -9.54 2.96
C THR A 175 -32.20 -11.05 3.04
N ASP A 176 -30.96 -11.55 3.01
CA ASP A 176 -30.69 -12.99 3.03
C ASP A 176 -30.73 -13.56 4.45
N LEU A 177 -30.58 -12.67 5.45
CA LEU A 177 -30.54 -12.98 6.87
C LEU A 177 -31.92 -12.84 7.55
N VAL A 178 -32.77 -11.90 7.11
CA VAL A 178 -34.15 -11.75 7.65
C VAL A 178 -35.08 -12.75 7.03
N LYS A 179 -35.04 -13.97 7.56
CA LYS A 179 -36.04 -15.00 7.30
C LYS A 179 -36.61 -15.53 8.61
N PRO A 180 -37.86 -16.01 8.63
CA PRO A 180 -38.42 -16.69 9.78
C PRO A 180 -37.46 -17.78 10.27
N THR A 181 -36.86 -17.56 11.43
CA THR A 181 -35.84 -18.44 12.01
C THR A 181 -36.28 -18.77 13.44
N PRO A 182 -36.37 -20.06 13.81
CA PRO A 182 -36.66 -20.44 15.19
C PRO A 182 -35.67 -19.80 16.16
N ALA A 183 -36.14 -19.32 17.32
CA ALA A 183 -35.30 -18.59 18.27
C ALA A 183 -34.05 -19.39 18.71
N ASN A 184 -34.14 -20.72 18.75
CA ASN A 184 -33.03 -21.62 19.08
C ASN A 184 -32.03 -21.85 17.92
N ARG A 185 -32.22 -21.19 16.77
CA ARG A 185 -31.38 -21.32 15.56
C ARG A 185 -30.75 -20.00 15.11
N ILE A 186 -30.80 -18.95 15.95
CA ILE A 186 -30.06 -17.72 15.71
C ILE A 186 -28.57 -18.01 15.95
N ALA A 187 -27.75 -17.90 14.91
CA ALA A 187 -26.31 -18.11 15.01
C ALA A 187 -25.65 -16.96 15.80
N PRO A 188 -24.55 -17.20 16.52
CA PRO A 188 -23.83 -16.14 17.25
C PRO A 188 -23.23 -15.07 16.33
N TYR A 189 -23.10 -15.37 15.04
CA TYR A 189 -22.66 -14.49 13.96
C TYR A 189 -23.83 -14.07 13.04
N TRP A 190 -25.05 -14.04 13.56
CA TRP A 190 -26.23 -13.59 12.83
C TRP A 190 -26.24 -12.06 12.72
N GLY A 191 -26.35 -11.53 11.51
CA GLY A 191 -26.36 -10.09 11.22
C GLY A 191 -25.12 -9.60 10.46
N PRO A 192 -25.07 -8.31 10.12
CA PRO A 192 -23.89 -7.72 9.50
C PRO A 192 -22.73 -7.77 10.50
N HIS A 193 -21.68 -8.50 10.14
CA HIS A 193 -20.53 -8.79 10.99
C HIS A 193 -19.85 -7.50 11.51
N HIS A 194 -19.52 -7.49 12.82
CA HIS A 194 -18.73 -6.52 13.62
C HIS A 194 -18.22 -5.23 12.96
N GLY A 195 -19.11 -4.36 12.54
CA GLY A 195 -18.77 -3.04 12.00
C GLY A 195 -18.96 -2.93 10.49
N PRO A 196 -20.22 -2.90 10.01
CA PRO A 196 -20.53 -2.56 8.62
C PRO A 196 -20.59 -1.04 8.44
N GLU A 197 -19.54 -0.30 8.83
CA GLU A 197 -19.57 1.16 8.83
C GLU A 197 -19.82 1.76 7.43
N ALA A 198 -19.36 1.10 6.37
CA ALA A 198 -19.63 1.54 4.99
C ALA A 198 -21.13 1.47 4.66
N ASP A 199 -21.78 0.36 5.00
CA ASP A 199 -23.23 0.18 4.84
C ASP A 199 -24.00 1.23 5.66
N LEU A 200 -23.59 1.44 6.92
CA LEU A 200 -24.18 2.43 7.82
C LEU A 200 -24.04 3.86 7.29
N LEU A 201 -22.87 4.22 6.77
CA LEU A 201 -22.61 5.55 6.24
C LEU A 201 -23.49 5.86 5.03
N LEU A 202 -23.73 4.88 4.17
CA LEU A 202 -24.64 5.01 3.02
C LEU A 202 -26.11 4.85 3.42
N GLY A 203 -26.38 4.33 4.62
CA GLY A 203 -27.73 3.99 5.07
C GLY A 203 -28.33 2.88 4.21
N THR A 204 -27.52 1.88 3.84
CA THR A 204 -27.91 0.73 3.03
C THR A 204 -27.72 -0.58 3.80
N ASN A 205 -28.17 -1.69 3.21
CA ASN A 205 -28.03 -3.05 3.75
C ASN A 205 -28.51 -3.19 5.22
N GLY A 206 -29.45 -2.35 5.63
CA GLY A 206 -30.11 -2.41 6.94
C GLY A 206 -31.37 -3.26 6.90
N TYR A 207 -31.85 -3.66 8.07
CA TYR A 207 -33.16 -4.31 8.19
C TYR A 207 -34.29 -3.28 8.12
N GLU A 208 -35.22 -3.48 7.20
CA GLU A 208 -36.40 -2.63 7.02
C GLU A 208 -37.69 -3.34 7.48
N TYR A 209 -38.53 -2.63 8.22
CA TYR A 209 -39.82 -3.14 8.66
C TYR A 209 -40.93 -2.79 7.66
N PRO A 210 -41.87 -3.72 7.39
CA PRO A 210 -43.00 -3.46 6.50
C PRO A 210 -43.80 -2.21 6.91
N GLY A 211 -44.09 -1.35 5.94
CA GLY A 211 -44.87 -0.12 6.15
C GLY A 211 -44.11 1.00 6.89
N LYS A 212 -42.79 0.89 7.04
CA LYS A 212 -41.94 1.95 7.60
C LYS A 212 -41.11 2.61 6.51
N SER A 213 -40.81 3.89 6.72
CA SER A 213 -39.93 4.69 5.88
C SER A 213 -38.72 5.13 6.69
N TYR A 214 -37.54 5.12 6.06
CA TYR A 214 -36.28 5.45 6.71
C TYR A 214 -35.60 6.60 5.98
N SER A 215 -34.90 7.45 6.72
CA SER A 215 -34.04 8.50 6.16
C SER A 215 -32.59 8.13 6.40
N SER A 216 -31.73 8.36 5.40
CA SER A 216 -30.29 8.22 5.56
C SER A 216 -29.66 9.52 6.04
N THR A 217 -28.61 9.38 6.84
CA THR A 217 -27.79 10.50 7.30
C THR A 217 -27.17 11.27 6.13
N PRO A 218 -26.97 12.60 6.23
CA PRO A 218 -26.28 13.34 5.18
C PRO A 218 -24.78 13.03 5.11
N HIS A 219 -24.18 12.41 6.15
CA HIS A 219 -22.72 12.19 6.22
C HIS A 219 -22.15 11.48 4.99
N GLY A 220 -22.82 10.45 4.46
CA GLY A 220 -22.39 9.76 3.24
C GLY A 220 -22.41 10.63 1.96
N ARG A 221 -22.99 11.84 2.01
CA ARG A 221 -23.06 12.80 0.90
C ARG A 221 -22.18 14.03 1.10
N ILE A 222 -22.03 14.50 2.35
CA ILE A 222 -21.39 15.79 2.64
C ILE A 222 -19.94 15.69 3.10
N ILE A 223 -19.52 14.52 3.61
CA ILE A 223 -18.16 14.34 4.10
C ILE A 223 -17.28 13.84 2.95
N ALA A 224 -16.42 14.73 2.44
CA ALA A 224 -15.37 14.35 1.52
C ALA A 224 -14.45 13.32 2.19
N ASP A 225 -13.96 12.34 1.42
CA ASP A 225 -13.10 11.25 1.88
C ASP A 225 -13.64 10.37 3.02
N SER A 226 -14.93 10.53 3.38
CA SER A 226 -15.68 9.76 4.36
C SER A 226 -14.93 9.44 5.67
N CYS A 227 -14.43 8.22 5.79
CA CYS A 227 -13.90 7.62 7.02
C CYS A 227 -12.69 8.41 7.54
N VAL A 228 -11.76 8.77 6.65
CA VAL A 228 -10.49 9.38 7.06
C VAL A 228 -10.67 10.78 7.64
N THR A 229 -11.73 11.48 7.25
CA THR A 229 -12.03 12.85 7.71
C THR A 229 -12.33 12.92 9.20
N CYS A 230 -12.86 11.84 9.80
CA CYS A 230 -13.16 11.80 11.25
C CYS A 230 -12.29 10.79 12.00
N HIS A 231 -11.93 9.66 11.39
CA HIS A 231 -11.22 8.57 12.07
C HIS A 231 -9.70 8.64 11.91
N MET A 232 -9.19 9.44 10.97
CA MET A 232 -7.75 9.62 10.72
C MET A 232 -7.34 11.09 10.87
N THR A 233 -8.03 11.83 11.73
CA THR A 233 -7.71 13.23 12.02
C THR A 233 -6.35 13.34 12.70
N LEU A 234 -5.58 14.35 12.29
CA LEU A 234 -4.33 14.67 12.99
C LEU A 234 -4.62 15.28 14.37
N PRO A 235 -3.73 15.07 15.35
CA PRO A 235 -3.82 15.75 16.63
C PRO A 235 -3.85 17.29 16.43
N GLU A 236 -4.81 17.97 17.03
CA GLU A 236 -4.87 19.42 17.06
C GLU A 236 -3.73 19.97 17.93
N GLY A 237 -2.93 20.87 17.34
CA GLY A 237 -1.76 21.48 17.97
C GLY A 237 -2.13 22.41 19.11
N ARG A 238 -2.49 21.85 20.28
CA ARG A 238 -2.28 22.46 21.60
C ARG A 238 -2.54 21.53 22.79
N TYR A 239 -3.41 20.50 22.69
CA TYR A 239 -3.65 19.51 23.76
C TYR A 239 -4.31 18.20 23.26
N SER A 240 -3.80 17.54 22.22
CA SER A 240 -4.35 16.23 21.81
C SER A 240 -3.29 15.15 21.70
N LEU A 241 -3.04 14.52 22.83
CA LEU A 241 -2.89 13.07 22.95
C LEU A 241 -3.78 12.69 24.15
N SER A 242 -4.49 11.57 24.07
CA SER A 242 -5.20 11.01 25.23
C SER A 242 -4.26 11.02 26.44
N PRO A 243 -4.73 11.34 27.67
CA PRO A 243 -3.90 11.25 28.89
C PRO A 243 -3.24 9.89 29.11
N GLU A 244 -3.63 8.85 28.36
CA GLU A 244 -3.05 7.51 28.38
C GLU A 244 -1.75 7.41 27.57
N VAL A 245 -1.42 8.40 26.73
CA VAL A 245 -0.19 8.49 25.92
C VAL A 245 0.62 9.75 26.31
N GLY A 246 0.44 10.23 27.55
CA GLY A 246 1.19 11.34 28.15
C GLY A 246 2.09 10.88 29.28
#